data_AF-S0EV50-F1
#
_entry.id   AF-S0EV50-F1
#
_cell.length_a   1.000
_cell.length_b   1.000
_cell.length_c   1.000
_cell.angle_alpha   90.00
_cell.angle_beta   90.00
_cell.angle_gamma   90.00
#
_symmetry.space_group_name_H-M   'P 1'
#
loop_
_entity.id
_entity.type
_entity.pdbx_description
1 polymer ?
#
loop_
_entity_poly.entity_id
_entity_poly.type
_entity_poly.pdbx_seq_one_letter_code
_entity_poly.pdbx_strand_id
1 'polypeptide(L)'
;MNTKQLLAMGAALLAVSLYGAAAKAQGPGGQGGPPPEIMAKIRKWQAWQKQHKNASQLGQELYQLEMLNQQPGYALNKQQSAKLVAILKAWRHKPTMSEEQAHNVLKQIGSLLTVRQIQKMTTLAPPWQRRPGGPGGGPPPGGRPGGGPPGGGFNFPDPPSGGFNPLNPDTLPFPPMRDRAKRGLDAFIATLQTQAKR
;
A
#
# COMPACT_ATOMS: atom_id res chain seq x y z
N MET A 1 -27.60 -17.78 10.88
CA MET A 1 -26.38 -16.98 11.16
C MET A 1 -26.63 -15.54 10.78
N ASN A 2 -26.58 -14.63 11.76
CA ASN A 2 -26.94 -13.22 11.60
C ASN A 2 -25.82 -12.43 10.89
N THR A 3 -26.18 -11.70 9.82
CA THR A 3 -25.31 -10.89 8.95
C THR A 3 -24.66 -9.66 9.61
N LYS A 4 -24.77 -9.51 10.94
CA LYS A 4 -24.29 -8.34 11.69
C LYS A 4 -22.96 -8.56 12.44
N GLN A 5 -22.31 -9.72 12.29
CA GLN A 5 -21.04 -10.02 12.97
C GLN A 5 -19.81 -10.16 12.05
N LEU A 6 -19.94 -9.93 10.74
CA LEU A 6 -18.85 -10.06 9.77
C LEU A 6 -18.20 -8.72 9.37
N LEU A 7 -18.28 -7.72 10.25
CA LEU A 7 -17.72 -6.38 10.07
C LEU A 7 -16.62 -6.05 11.10
N ALA A 8 -16.09 -7.05 11.79
CA ALA A 8 -15.07 -6.89 12.81
C ALA A 8 -13.87 -7.81 12.55
N MET A 9 -13.11 -7.57 11.48
CA MET A 9 -11.75 -8.09 11.38
C MET A 9 -10.85 -7.08 10.66
N GLY A 10 -10.04 -6.39 11.44
CA GLY A 10 -9.03 -5.45 10.93
C GLY A 10 -8.11 -4.90 12.01
N ALA A 11 -7.95 -5.59 13.15
CA ALA A 11 -6.91 -5.28 14.12
C ALA A 11 -5.67 -6.11 13.78
N ALA A 12 -4.84 -5.61 12.85
CA ALA A 12 -3.50 -6.14 12.67
C ALA A 12 -2.52 -5.34 13.54
N LEU A 13 -2.24 -5.92 14.71
CA LEU A 13 -1.14 -5.56 15.60
C LEU A 13 0.18 -5.49 14.81
N LEU A 14 0.79 -4.31 14.77
CA LEU A 14 2.21 -4.15 14.47
C LEU A 14 3.01 -4.47 15.74
N ALA A 15 3.32 -5.75 15.95
CA ALA A 15 4.36 -6.16 16.86
C ALA A 15 5.71 -6.09 16.13
N VAL A 16 6.47 -5.02 16.39
CA VAL A 16 7.88 -4.94 16.02
C VAL A 16 8.66 -5.76 17.04
N SER A 17 8.90 -7.03 16.75
CA SER A 17 9.82 -7.86 17.53
C SER A 17 11.26 -7.58 17.08
N LEU A 18 11.94 -6.66 17.77
CA LEU A 18 13.38 -6.41 17.62
C LEU A 18 14.12 -6.69 18.94
N TYR A 19 14.13 -7.93 19.44
CA TYR A 19 15.11 -8.47 20.42
C TYR A 19 14.89 -9.99 20.47
N GLY A 20 15.88 -10.90 20.44
CA GLY A 20 17.33 -10.80 20.30
C GLY A 20 17.88 -12.19 20.01
N ALA A 21 19.09 -12.24 19.46
CA ALA A 21 19.98 -13.39 19.57
C ALA A 21 21.33 -12.81 19.98
N ALA A 22 21.64 -12.91 21.27
CA ALA A 22 22.98 -12.66 21.76
C ALA A 22 23.87 -13.84 21.32
N ALA A 23 24.75 -13.60 20.36
CA ALA A 23 25.95 -14.40 20.18
C ALA A 23 27.02 -13.49 19.56
N LYS A 24 28.13 -13.36 20.30
CA LYS A 24 29.24 -12.43 20.04
C LYS A 24 29.94 -12.77 18.72
N ALA A 25 30.11 -11.78 17.85
CA ALA A 25 31.20 -11.71 16.88
C ALA A 25 31.45 -10.23 16.54
N GLN A 26 32.48 -9.66 17.17
CA GLN A 26 32.99 -8.32 16.88
C GLN A 26 33.82 -8.40 15.60
N GLY A 27 33.37 -7.72 14.55
CA GLY A 27 34.16 -7.41 13.35
C GLY A 27 34.09 -5.91 13.08
N PRO A 28 35.21 -5.21 12.85
CA PRO A 28 35.20 -3.78 12.54
C PRO A 28 34.82 -3.60 11.07
N GLY A 29 33.53 -3.48 10.81
CA GLY A 29 33.02 -3.26 9.45
C GLY A 29 31.50 -3.12 9.40
N GLY A 30 31.02 -1.88 9.30
CA GLY A 30 29.69 -1.60 8.76
C GLY A 30 28.50 -1.83 9.70
N GLN A 31 28.53 -1.26 10.91
CA GLN A 31 27.37 -1.20 11.79
C GLN A 31 26.95 0.25 12.02
N GLY A 32 26.57 0.92 10.93
CA GLY A 32 25.95 2.24 10.99
C GLY A 32 24.48 2.10 10.64
N GLY A 33 23.58 2.23 11.62
CA GLY A 33 22.16 2.44 11.33
C GLY A 33 21.94 3.70 10.48
N PRO A 34 20.71 3.97 10.03
CA PRO A 34 20.42 5.21 9.30
C PRO A 34 20.92 6.43 10.09
N PRO A 35 21.43 7.48 9.42
CA PRO A 35 21.88 8.70 10.10
C PRO A 35 20.80 9.26 11.04
N PRO A 36 21.16 9.94 12.15
CA PRO A 36 20.19 10.45 13.13
C PRO A 36 19.06 11.29 12.51
N GLU A 37 19.38 12.10 11.50
CA GLU A 37 18.40 12.91 10.76
C GLU A 37 17.37 12.05 10.01
N ILE A 38 17.82 10.95 9.39
CA ILE A 38 16.94 9.99 8.71
C ILE A 38 16.09 9.24 9.74
N MET A 39 16.66 8.85 10.88
CA MET A 39 15.90 8.24 11.98
C MET A 39 14.81 9.17 12.51
N ALA A 40 15.09 10.47 12.65
CA ALA A 40 14.09 11.46 13.06
C ALA A 40 12.94 11.56 12.03
N LYS A 41 13.26 11.63 10.73
CA LYS A 41 12.26 11.63 9.67
C LYS A 41 11.44 10.34 9.63
N ILE A 42 12.06 9.17 9.84
CA ILE A 42 11.35 7.88 9.94
C ILE A 42 10.34 7.91 11.09
N ARG A 43 10.72 8.42 12.26
CA ARG A 43 9.79 8.57 13.40
C ARG A 43 8.62 9.50 13.09
N LYS A 44 8.87 10.64 12.41
CA LYS A 44 7.81 11.53 11.92
C LYS A 44 6.84 10.80 10.99
N TRP A 45 7.38 10.03 10.04
CA TRP A 45 6.60 9.19 9.14
C TRP A 45 5.76 8.14 9.87
N GLN A 46 6.32 7.46 10.87
CA GLN A 46 5.58 6.50 11.68
C GLN A 46 4.42 7.16 12.44
N ALA A 47 4.65 8.32 13.04
CA ALA A 47 3.61 9.08 13.74
C ALA A 47 2.51 9.53 12.77
N TRP A 48 2.90 10.06 11.61
CA TRP A 48 1.98 10.46 10.55
C TRP A 48 1.15 9.27 10.03
N GLN A 49 1.76 8.11 9.78
CA GLN A 49 1.02 6.92 9.34
C GLN A 49 0.00 6.44 10.37
N LYS A 50 0.27 6.58 11.67
CA LYS A 50 -0.69 6.26 12.73
C LYS A 50 -1.93 7.17 12.70
N GLN A 51 -1.77 8.40 12.22
CA GLN A 51 -2.87 9.36 12.05
C GLN A 51 -3.56 9.23 10.70
N HIS A 52 -2.90 8.64 9.69
CA HIS A 52 -3.39 8.48 8.32
C HIS A 52 -3.64 7.02 7.92
N LYS A 53 -4.25 6.25 8.83
CA LYS A 53 -4.43 4.80 8.67
C LYS A 53 -5.36 4.45 7.52
N ASN A 54 -6.51 5.13 7.42
CA ASN A 54 -7.50 4.85 6.39
C ASN A 54 -6.98 5.26 5.01
N ALA A 55 -6.31 6.41 4.90
CA ALA A 55 -5.69 6.81 3.64
C ALA A 55 -4.60 5.80 3.20
N SER A 56 -3.80 5.30 4.14
CA SER A 56 -2.80 4.26 3.86
C SER A 56 -3.45 2.93 3.44
N GLN A 57 -4.52 2.53 4.13
CA GLN A 57 -5.29 1.32 3.82
C GLN A 57 -5.94 1.42 2.44
N LEU A 58 -6.50 2.58 2.07
CA LEU A 58 -7.12 2.80 0.77
C LEU A 58 -6.13 2.64 -0.38
N GLY A 59 -4.90 3.14 -0.21
CA GLY A 59 -3.84 2.90 -1.20
C GLY A 59 -3.50 1.41 -1.35
N GLN A 60 -3.51 0.65 -0.26
CA GLN A 60 -3.29 -0.80 -0.29
C GLN A 60 -4.45 -1.54 -0.95
N GLU A 61 -5.68 -1.20 -0.59
CA GLU A 61 -6.88 -1.82 -1.15
C GLU A 61 -6.99 -1.58 -2.65
N LEU A 62 -6.63 -0.38 -3.13
CA LEU A 62 -6.57 -0.07 -4.56
C LEU A 62 -5.58 -0.97 -5.31
N TYR A 63 -4.39 -1.19 -4.74
CA TYR A 63 -3.39 -2.10 -5.31
C TYR A 63 -3.90 -3.55 -5.31
N GLN A 64 -4.55 -3.99 -4.22
CA GLN A 64 -5.14 -5.31 -4.13
C GLN A 64 -6.27 -5.52 -5.13
N LEU A 65 -7.08 -4.49 -5.39
CA LEU A 65 -8.12 -4.52 -6.42
C LEU A 65 -7.56 -4.66 -7.82
N GLU A 66 -6.46 -3.95 -8.12
CA GLU A 66 -5.75 -4.11 -9.39
C GLU A 66 -5.27 -5.56 -9.57
N MET A 67 -4.64 -6.13 -8.53
CA MET A 67 -4.21 -7.54 -8.56
C MET A 67 -5.38 -8.51 -8.65
N LEU A 68 -6.45 -8.28 -7.90
CA LEU A 68 -7.67 -9.11 -7.89
C LEU A 68 -8.30 -9.12 -9.28
N ASN A 69 -8.34 -7.97 -9.96
CA ASN A 69 -8.94 -7.85 -11.27
C ASN A 69 -8.21 -8.65 -12.35
N GLN A 70 -6.96 -9.04 -12.09
CA GLN A 70 -6.15 -9.90 -12.95
C GLN A 70 -6.32 -11.40 -12.61
N GLN A 71 -6.99 -11.75 -11.52
CA GLN A 71 -7.19 -13.14 -11.11
C GLN A 71 -8.38 -13.79 -11.85
N PRO A 72 -8.18 -14.97 -12.47
CA PRO A 72 -9.28 -15.72 -13.10
C PRO A 72 -10.40 -16.01 -12.09
N GLY A 73 -11.64 -15.68 -12.45
CA GLY A 73 -12.82 -15.92 -11.60
C GLY A 73 -13.03 -14.93 -10.45
N TYR A 74 -12.16 -13.92 -10.29
CA TYR A 74 -12.33 -12.87 -9.27
C TYR A 74 -12.38 -11.45 -9.84
N ALA A 75 -12.21 -11.30 -11.16
CA ALA A 75 -12.31 -10.03 -11.86
C ALA A 75 -13.62 -9.29 -11.52
N LEU A 76 -13.54 -7.96 -11.49
CA LEU A 76 -14.72 -7.13 -11.26
C LEU A 76 -15.67 -7.24 -12.45
N ASN A 77 -16.95 -7.42 -12.15
CA ASN A 77 -17.99 -7.45 -13.18
C ASN A 77 -18.35 -6.02 -13.67
N LYS A 78 -19.16 -5.94 -14.72
CA LYS A 78 -19.60 -4.67 -15.33
C LYS A 78 -20.09 -3.63 -14.31
N GLN A 79 -20.99 -4.04 -13.41
CA GLN A 79 -21.60 -3.14 -12.44
C GLN A 79 -20.59 -2.71 -11.36
N GLN A 80 -19.75 -3.62 -10.89
CA GLN A 80 -18.68 -3.33 -9.93
C GLN A 80 -17.67 -2.34 -10.53
N SER A 81 -17.23 -2.58 -11.77
CA SER A 81 -16.27 -1.72 -12.46
C SER A 81 -16.84 -0.33 -12.73
N ALA A 82 -18.11 -0.22 -13.14
CA ALA A 82 -18.77 1.08 -13.34
C ALA A 82 -18.82 1.90 -12.03
N LYS A 83 -19.22 1.27 -10.92
CA LYS A 83 -19.29 1.93 -9.60
C LYS A 83 -17.90 2.32 -9.10
N LEU A 84 -16.90 1.43 -9.24
CA LEU A 84 -15.53 1.73 -8.84
C LEU A 84 -14.94 2.90 -9.64
N VAL A 85 -15.18 2.97 -10.96
CA VAL A 85 -14.76 4.12 -11.78
C VAL A 85 -15.38 5.42 -11.28
N ALA A 86 -16.65 5.42 -10.91
CA ALA A 86 -17.32 6.62 -10.38
C ALA A 86 -16.65 7.09 -9.08
N ILE A 87 -16.36 6.17 -8.15
CA ILE A 87 -15.65 6.47 -6.89
C ILE A 87 -14.26 7.04 -7.21
N LEU A 88 -13.46 6.36 -8.03
CA LEU A 88 -12.10 6.78 -8.36
C LEU A 88 -12.08 8.18 -9.00
N LYS A 89 -12.96 8.44 -9.98
CA LYS A 89 -13.05 9.75 -10.64
C LYS A 89 -13.40 10.88 -9.68
N ALA A 90 -14.28 10.63 -8.70
CA ALA A 90 -14.68 11.65 -7.72
C ALA A 90 -13.52 12.12 -6.82
N TRP A 91 -12.46 11.32 -6.68
CA TRP A 91 -11.30 11.61 -5.84
C TRP A 91 -10.01 11.83 -6.63
N ARG A 92 -9.94 11.46 -7.92
CA ARG A 92 -8.70 11.41 -8.72
C ARG A 92 -7.91 12.72 -8.79
N HIS A 93 -8.58 13.85 -8.69
CA HIS A 93 -8.00 15.19 -8.83
C HIS A 93 -8.03 16.01 -7.53
N LYS A 94 -8.53 15.44 -6.43
CA LYS A 94 -8.58 16.14 -5.14
C LYS A 94 -7.18 16.13 -4.52
N PRO A 95 -6.71 17.26 -3.94
CA PRO A 95 -5.35 17.36 -3.40
C PRO A 95 -5.17 16.58 -2.09
N THR A 96 -6.22 16.45 -1.28
CA THR A 96 -6.16 15.83 0.04
C THR A 96 -7.41 14.97 0.28
N MET A 97 -7.27 14.02 1.19
CA MET A 97 -8.36 13.18 1.67
C MET A 97 -8.25 13.07 3.19
N SER A 98 -9.32 13.43 3.91
CA SER A 98 -9.37 13.25 5.36
C SER A 98 -9.52 11.77 5.72
N GLU A 99 -9.22 11.40 6.97
CA GLU A 99 -9.40 10.02 7.43
C GLU A 99 -10.85 9.54 7.36
N GLU A 100 -11.81 10.41 7.69
CA GLU A 100 -13.23 10.09 7.58
C GLU A 100 -13.66 9.89 6.12
N GLN A 101 -13.14 10.72 5.21
CA GLN A 101 -13.38 10.56 3.77
C GLN A 101 -12.78 9.26 3.26
N ALA A 102 -11.54 8.94 3.65
CA ALA A 102 -10.88 7.69 3.29
C ALA A 102 -11.66 6.47 3.81
N HIS A 103 -12.12 6.52 5.07
CA HIS A 103 -12.96 5.48 5.67
C HIS A 103 -14.28 5.30 4.91
N ASN A 104 -14.95 6.40 4.54
CA ASN A 104 -16.18 6.33 3.75
C ASN A 104 -15.93 5.74 2.35
N VAL A 105 -14.82 6.08 1.71
CA VAL A 105 -14.43 5.51 0.42
C VAL A 105 -14.13 4.00 0.55
N LEU A 106 -13.39 3.58 1.57
CA LEU A 106 -13.16 2.15 1.88
C LEU A 106 -14.47 1.39 2.03
N LYS A 107 -15.44 1.94 2.77
CA LYS A 107 -16.78 1.33 2.93
C LYS A 107 -17.51 1.23 1.60
N GLN A 108 -17.47 2.28 0.78
CA GLN A 108 -18.09 2.27 -0.55
C GLN A 108 -17.48 1.18 -1.42
N ILE A 109 -16.15 1.10 -1.50
CA ILE A 109 -15.43 0.08 -2.27
C ILE A 109 -15.76 -1.33 -1.75
N GLY A 110 -15.65 -1.58 -0.45
CA GLY A 110 -15.94 -2.87 0.16
C GLY A 110 -17.37 -3.35 -0.10
N SER A 111 -18.35 -2.43 -0.15
CA SER A 111 -19.74 -2.78 -0.47
C SER A 111 -19.97 -3.24 -1.91
N LEU A 112 -19.02 -2.96 -2.82
CA LEU A 112 -19.08 -3.43 -4.20
C LEU A 112 -18.67 -4.90 -4.32
N LEU A 113 -17.84 -5.39 -3.40
CA LEU A 113 -17.13 -6.65 -3.53
C LEU A 113 -17.95 -7.81 -2.95
N THR A 114 -17.84 -8.96 -3.59
CA THR A 114 -18.38 -10.20 -3.03
C THR A 114 -17.50 -10.72 -1.90
N VAL A 115 -18.06 -11.55 -1.03
CA VAL A 115 -17.29 -12.21 0.05
C VAL A 115 -16.09 -13.00 -0.52
N ARG A 116 -16.26 -13.67 -1.67
CA ARG A 116 -15.17 -14.41 -2.33
C ARG A 116 -14.04 -13.49 -2.78
N GLN A 117 -14.37 -12.31 -3.33
CA GLN A 117 -13.38 -11.32 -3.73
C GLN A 117 -12.64 -10.73 -2.53
N ILE A 118 -13.37 -10.38 -1.45
CA ILE A 118 -12.79 -9.90 -0.20
C ILE A 118 -11.81 -10.93 0.38
N GLN A 119 -12.22 -12.20 0.46
CA GLN A 119 -11.35 -13.29 0.91
C GLN A 119 -10.13 -13.47 0.01
N LYS A 120 -10.27 -13.34 -1.31
CA LYS A 120 -9.13 -13.44 -2.22
C LYS A 120 -8.15 -12.28 -2.02
N MET A 121 -8.63 -11.06 -1.79
CA MET A 121 -7.79 -9.89 -1.56
C MET A 121 -6.87 -10.03 -0.35
N THR A 122 -7.30 -10.72 0.72
CA THR A 122 -6.44 -10.93 1.90
C THR A 122 -5.21 -11.78 1.60
N THR A 123 -5.24 -12.58 0.52
CA THR A 123 -4.08 -13.36 0.05
C THR A 123 -3.15 -12.56 -0.86
N LEU A 124 -3.62 -11.42 -1.38
CA LEU A 124 -2.87 -10.55 -2.27
C LEU A 124 -2.12 -9.52 -1.43
N ALA A 125 -0.92 -9.91 -0.97
CA ALA A 125 -0.03 -8.99 -0.29
C ALA A 125 0.75 -8.16 -1.31
N PRO A 126 0.79 -6.81 -1.17
CA PRO A 126 1.73 -5.99 -1.89
C PRO A 126 3.17 -6.45 -1.71
N PRO A 127 4.04 -6.29 -2.73
CA PRO A 127 5.44 -6.71 -2.67
C PRO A 127 6.19 -6.16 -1.45
N TRP A 128 5.85 -4.96 -1.00
CA TRP A 128 6.46 -4.32 0.18
C TRP A 128 5.96 -4.86 1.53
N GLN A 129 4.87 -5.62 1.55
CA GLN A 129 4.36 -6.32 2.74
C GLN A 129 4.80 -7.79 2.80
N ARG A 130 5.40 -8.31 1.73
CA ARG A 130 6.00 -9.64 1.74
C ARG A 130 7.21 -9.60 2.67
N ARG A 131 7.10 -10.18 3.87
CA ARG A 131 8.23 -10.32 4.80
C ARG A 131 9.38 -11.03 4.08
N PRO A 132 10.62 -10.54 4.20
CA PRO A 132 11.79 -11.36 3.88
C PRO A 132 11.71 -12.65 4.72
N GLY A 133 11.59 -13.81 4.07
CA GLY A 133 11.55 -15.12 4.75
C GLY A 133 10.17 -15.77 4.97
N GLY A 134 9.09 -15.29 4.34
CA GLY A 134 7.83 -16.05 4.29
C GLY A 134 7.90 -17.27 3.34
N PRO A 135 7.06 -18.31 3.50
CA PRO A 135 7.12 -19.51 2.66
C PRO A 135 6.83 -19.15 1.19
N GLY A 136 7.86 -19.18 0.34
CA GLY A 136 7.83 -18.70 -1.05
C GLY A 136 8.81 -17.56 -1.35
N GLY A 137 9.41 -16.96 -0.32
CA GLY A 137 10.54 -16.03 -0.44
C GLY A 137 11.86 -16.77 -0.33
N GLY A 138 12.16 -17.62 -1.33
CA GLY A 138 13.54 -18.05 -1.53
C GLY A 138 14.42 -16.81 -1.78
N PRO A 139 15.63 -16.73 -1.20
CA PRO A 139 16.56 -15.68 -1.59
C PRO A 139 16.73 -15.75 -3.12
N PRO A 140 16.86 -14.61 -3.83
CA PRO A 140 17.21 -14.63 -5.24
C PRO A 140 18.45 -15.52 -5.41
N PRO A 141 18.44 -16.52 -6.33
CA PRO A 141 19.65 -17.26 -6.63
C PRO A 141 20.58 -16.29 -7.36
N GLY A 142 21.52 -15.71 -6.63
CA GLY A 142 22.43 -14.71 -7.16
C GLY A 142 22.86 -13.73 -6.08
N GLY A 143 23.90 -14.12 -5.34
CA GLY A 143 24.72 -13.16 -4.62
C GLY A 143 25.20 -12.10 -5.60
N ARG A 144 24.73 -10.86 -5.44
CA ARG A 144 25.36 -9.71 -6.06
C ARG A 144 26.42 -9.20 -5.08
N PRO A 145 27.70 -9.17 -5.47
CA PRO A 145 28.75 -8.53 -4.69
C PRO A 145 28.39 -7.06 -4.47
N GLY A 146 28.79 -6.53 -3.31
CA GLY A 146 28.51 -5.19 -2.81
C GLY A 146 28.36 -4.12 -3.89
N GLY A 147 27.11 -3.78 -4.21
CA GLY A 147 26.76 -2.48 -4.73
C GLY A 147 26.47 -1.60 -3.54
N GLY A 148 27.42 -0.75 -3.15
CA GLY A 148 27.10 0.37 -2.27
C GLY A 148 25.91 1.16 -2.84
N PRO A 149 25.13 1.85 -2.00
CA PRO A 149 24.00 2.64 -2.47
C PRO A 149 24.47 3.51 -3.64
N PRO A 150 23.73 3.58 -4.78
CA PRO A 150 24.03 4.54 -5.83
C PRO A 150 24.22 5.91 -5.17
N GLY A 151 25.38 6.54 -5.39
CA GLY A 151 25.79 7.81 -4.79
C GLY A 151 24.96 9.01 -5.27
N GLY A 152 23.64 8.92 -5.18
CA GLY A 152 22.71 10.03 -5.32
C GLY A 152 21.94 10.15 -4.01
N GLY A 153 22.09 11.29 -3.33
CA GLY A 153 21.48 11.56 -2.03
C GLY A 153 19.97 11.31 -2.06
N PHE A 154 19.56 10.12 -1.59
CA PHE A 154 18.16 9.81 -1.37
C PHE A 154 17.64 10.72 -0.27
N ASN A 155 17.08 11.86 -0.66
CA ASN A 155 16.44 12.78 0.26
C ASN A 155 15.10 12.18 0.68
N PHE A 156 15.10 11.53 1.84
CA PHE A 156 13.86 11.07 2.46
C PHE A 156 13.04 12.33 2.84
N PRO A 157 11.86 12.55 2.25
CA PRO A 157 11.08 13.76 2.48
C PRO A 157 10.47 13.75 3.88
N ASP A 158 10.12 14.92 4.41
CA ASP A 158 9.20 14.99 5.55
C ASP A 158 7.80 14.49 5.13
N PRO A 159 6.98 13.98 6.07
CA PRO A 159 5.60 13.64 5.77
C PRO A 159 4.80 14.89 5.35
N PRO A 160 3.78 14.73 4.48
CA PRO A 160 2.99 15.86 3.99
C PRO A 160 2.15 16.47 5.12
N SER A 161 2.29 17.77 5.32
CA SER A 161 1.64 18.54 6.40
C SER A 161 0.13 18.70 6.21
N GLY A 162 -0.36 18.73 4.97
CA GLY A 162 -1.77 18.87 4.61
C GLY A 162 -2.54 17.56 4.43
N GLY A 163 -1.91 16.42 4.76
CA GLY A 163 -2.40 15.10 4.36
C GLY A 163 -2.08 14.78 2.90
N PHE A 164 -2.61 13.66 2.41
CA PHE A 164 -2.44 13.21 1.02
C PHE A 164 -3.71 12.51 0.54
N ASN A 165 -3.85 12.35 -0.77
CA ASN A 165 -4.92 11.56 -1.35
C ASN A 165 -4.34 10.32 -2.06
N PRO A 166 -4.54 9.11 -1.54
CA PRO A 166 -4.01 7.88 -2.14
C PRO A 166 -4.57 7.61 -3.54
N LEU A 167 -5.71 8.22 -3.89
CA LEU A 167 -6.35 8.12 -5.21
C LEU A 167 -5.90 9.24 -6.16
N ASN A 168 -5.02 10.15 -5.72
CA ASN A 168 -4.38 11.15 -6.56
C ASN A 168 -2.85 10.99 -6.54
N PRO A 169 -2.28 10.27 -7.54
CA PRO A 169 -0.85 10.09 -7.73
C PRO A 169 -0.01 11.37 -7.63
N ASP A 170 -0.54 12.52 -8.03
CA ASP A 170 0.20 13.80 -8.00
C ASP A 170 0.45 14.30 -6.57
N THR A 171 -0.30 13.77 -5.59
CA THR A 171 -0.21 14.13 -4.17
C THR A 171 0.68 13.18 -3.37
N LEU A 172 1.24 12.14 -4.01
CA LEU A 172 2.08 11.19 -3.30
C LEU A 172 3.33 11.88 -2.74
N PRO A 173 3.76 11.51 -1.53
CA PRO A 173 4.84 12.18 -0.83
C PRO A 173 6.23 11.93 -1.44
N PHE A 174 6.36 10.94 -2.32
CA PHE A 174 7.60 10.61 -3.02
C PHE A 174 7.48 10.97 -4.51
N PRO A 175 8.06 12.09 -4.98
CA PRO A 175 7.97 12.52 -6.38
C PRO A 175 8.35 11.44 -7.41
N PRO A 176 9.43 10.64 -7.21
CA PRO A 176 9.80 9.58 -8.17
C PRO A 176 8.73 8.48 -8.32
N MET A 177 7.84 8.32 -7.35
CA MET A 177 6.75 7.33 -7.42
C MET A 177 5.52 7.84 -8.16
N ARG A 178 5.36 9.17 -8.32
CA ARG A 178 4.15 9.80 -8.86
C ARG A 178 3.86 9.33 -10.27
N ASP A 179 4.85 9.36 -11.16
CA ASP A 179 4.65 8.98 -12.57
C ASP A 179 4.28 7.51 -12.73
N ARG A 180 4.92 6.63 -11.95
CA ARG A 180 4.59 5.20 -11.96
C ARG A 180 3.18 4.96 -11.43
N ALA A 181 2.83 5.59 -10.31
CA ALA A 181 1.50 5.47 -9.72
C ALA A 181 0.42 6.04 -10.65
N LYS A 182 0.71 7.15 -11.35
CA LYS A 182 -0.16 7.76 -12.35
C LYS A 182 -0.46 6.80 -13.50
N ARG A 183 0.59 6.26 -14.13
CA ARG A 183 0.42 5.29 -15.21
C ARG A 183 -0.34 4.04 -14.77
N GLY A 184 -0.02 3.49 -13.59
CA GLY A 184 -0.71 2.32 -13.04
C GLY A 184 -2.20 2.58 -12.80
N LEU A 185 -2.52 3.67 -12.11
CA LEU A 185 -3.91 4.04 -11.82
C LEU A 185 -4.70 4.36 -13.09
N ASP A 186 -4.11 5.08 -14.04
CA ASP A 186 -4.77 5.44 -15.30
C ASP A 186 -5.05 4.18 -16.15
N ALA A 187 -4.11 3.24 -16.22
CA ALA A 187 -4.29 1.95 -16.89
C ALA A 187 -5.37 1.08 -16.21
N PHE A 188 -5.37 1.06 -14.87
CA PHE A 188 -6.40 0.36 -14.11
C PHE A 188 -7.78 0.96 -14.36
N ILE A 189 -7.94 2.30 -14.29
CA ILE A 189 -9.19 3.00 -14.60
C ILE A 189 -9.65 2.69 -16.03
N ALA A 190 -8.75 2.68 -17.01
CA ALA A 190 -9.09 2.34 -18.41
C ALA A 190 -9.60 0.90 -18.55
N THR A 191 -9.00 -0.05 -17.82
CA THR A 191 -9.45 -1.44 -17.76
C THR A 191 -10.87 -1.53 -17.20
N LEU A 192 -11.12 -0.86 -16.07
CA LEU A 192 -12.45 -0.81 -15.45
C LEU A 192 -13.49 -0.16 -16.36
N GLN A 193 -13.15 0.91 -17.08
CA GLN A 193 -14.04 1.54 -18.05
C GLN A 193 -14.39 0.61 -19.21
N THR A 194 -13.45 -0.21 -19.66
CA THR A 194 -13.69 -1.22 -20.69
C THR A 194 -14.64 -2.30 -20.17
N GLN A 195 -14.39 -2.81 -18.97
CA GLN A 195 -15.27 -3.78 -18.30
C GLN A 195 -16.68 -3.23 -18.03
N ALA A 196 -16.80 -1.94 -17.72
CA ALA A 196 -18.10 -1.30 -17.49
C ALA A 196 -18.97 -1.19 -18.76
N LYS A 197 -18.37 -1.33 -19.95
CA LYS A 197 -19.08 -1.25 -21.24
C LYS A 197 -19.48 -2.61 -21.79
N ARG A 198 -18.68 -3.65 -21.55
CA ARG A 198 -18.99 -5.06 -21.88
C ARG A 198 -20.20 -5.51 -21.08
#